data_AF-A0ABD2RPN2-F1
#
_entry.id   AF-A0ABD2RPN2-F1
#
_cell.length_a   1.000
_cell.length_b   1.000
_cell.length_c   1.000
_cell.angle_alpha   90.00
_cell.angle_beta   90.00
_cell.angle_gamma   90.00
#
_symmetry.space_group_name_H-M   'P 1'
#
loop_
_entity.id
_entity.type
_entity.pdbx_description
1 polymer ?
#
loop_
_entity_poly.entity_id
_entity_poly.type
_entity_poly.pdbx_seq_one_letter_code
_entity_poly.pdbx_strand_id
1 'polypeptide(L)'
;MLESTESRKLNNIYLRVARIFWQSLLLPWKLLFAFVPPYQIAHGWIAFICSLIFISGIAYVVTKITDLISCVTGINPYVIAFTALASGTSWPDLVASKIAADRQLTADSAIANITCSNSVNIYIGIGVPWLIDTLYNYIAYNKPLRIDNAEGLSFSLLVFFSTSVACIGVLVFRRLTIGAELGGPRVWAWVTCIFFMLLWLIFVVLSSLRVSGII
;
A
#
# COMPACT_ATOMS: atom_id res chain seq x y z
N MET A 1 -15.23 10.91 -41.44
CA MET A 1 -16.13 10.25 -40.48
C MET A 1 -16.50 11.30 -39.43
N LEU A 2 -17.60 12.00 -39.63
CA LEU A 2 -18.07 13.09 -38.76
C LEU A 2 -18.63 12.46 -37.48
N GLU A 3 -17.89 12.57 -36.38
CA GLU A 3 -18.44 12.37 -35.04
C GLU A 3 -19.58 13.38 -34.86
N SER A 4 -20.82 12.90 -34.71
CA SER A 4 -22.01 13.76 -34.70
C SER A 4 -21.96 14.76 -33.54
N THR A 5 -22.38 16.00 -33.78
CA THR A 5 -22.43 17.08 -32.76
C THR A 5 -23.20 16.66 -31.49
N GLU A 6 -24.17 15.76 -31.64
CA GLU A 6 -24.90 15.08 -30.56
C GLU A 6 -23.99 14.20 -29.68
N SER A 7 -23.14 13.35 -30.29
CA SER A 7 -22.15 12.52 -29.57
C SER A 7 -21.18 13.37 -28.74
N ARG A 8 -20.72 14.50 -29.30
CA ARG A 8 -19.82 15.44 -28.62
C ARG A 8 -20.49 16.19 -27.46
N LYS A 9 -21.77 16.56 -27.58
CA LYS A 9 -22.56 17.15 -26.49
C LYS A 9 -22.81 16.14 -25.36
N LEU A 10 -23.15 14.91 -25.72
CA LEU A 10 -23.40 13.83 -24.77
C LEU A 10 -22.14 13.49 -23.97
N ASN A 11 -20.98 13.34 -24.63
CA ASN A 11 -19.68 13.16 -23.96
C ASN A 11 -19.33 14.32 -23.03
N ASN A 12 -19.61 15.56 -23.41
CA ASN A 12 -19.39 16.73 -22.55
C ASN A 12 -20.26 16.73 -21.29
N ILE A 13 -21.51 16.24 -21.36
CA ILE A 13 -22.39 16.12 -20.20
C ILE A 13 -21.88 15.02 -19.27
N TYR A 14 -21.56 13.83 -19.79
CA TYR A 14 -21.00 12.74 -18.98
C TYR A 14 -19.69 13.15 -18.30
N LEU A 15 -18.78 13.80 -19.03
CA LEU A 15 -17.53 14.33 -18.46
C LEU A 15 -17.77 15.39 -17.39
N ARG A 16 -18.80 16.22 -17.53
CA ARG A 16 -19.16 17.24 -16.55
C ARG A 16 -19.75 16.61 -15.28
N VAL A 17 -20.67 15.66 -15.43
CA VAL A 17 -21.25 14.90 -14.30
C VAL A 17 -20.16 14.10 -13.58
N ALA A 18 -19.30 13.40 -14.32
CA ALA A 18 -18.16 12.67 -13.77
C ALA A 18 -17.20 13.59 -13.02
N ARG A 19 -16.92 14.79 -13.55
CA ARG A 19 -16.06 15.78 -12.90
C ARG A 19 -16.69 16.32 -11.60
N ILE A 20 -17.98 16.62 -11.61
CA ILE A 20 -18.70 17.09 -10.43
C ILE A 20 -18.71 16.00 -9.36
N PHE A 21 -19.06 14.76 -9.73
CA PHE A 21 -19.03 13.61 -8.84
C PHE A 21 -17.62 13.40 -8.23
N TRP A 22 -16.59 13.44 -9.06
CA TRP A 22 -15.19 13.32 -8.63
C TRP A 22 -14.79 14.45 -7.67
N GLN A 23 -15.22 15.69 -7.94
CA GLN A 23 -14.97 16.83 -7.07
C GLN A 23 -15.70 16.70 -5.73
N SER A 24 -16.95 16.22 -5.72
CA SER A 24 -17.71 15.97 -4.50
C SER A 24 -17.07 14.89 -3.63
N LEU A 25 -16.55 13.82 -4.24
CA LEU A 25 -15.85 12.75 -3.51
C LEU A 25 -14.53 13.25 -2.89
N LEU A 26 -13.80 14.11 -3.61
CA LEU A 26 -12.55 14.69 -3.13
C LEU A 26 -12.74 15.87 -2.17
N LEU A 27 -13.92 16.49 -2.15
CA LEU A 27 -14.21 17.69 -1.35
C LEU A 27 -13.87 17.52 0.14
N PRO A 28 -14.32 16.45 0.84
CA PRO A 28 -13.97 16.28 2.26
C PRO A 28 -12.46 16.14 2.47
N TRP A 29 -11.76 15.46 1.56
CA TRP A 29 -10.30 15.33 1.65
C TRP A 29 -9.60 16.66 1.39
N LYS A 30 -10.06 17.44 0.41
CA LYS A 30 -9.51 18.78 0.13
C LYS A 30 -9.72 19.74 1.30
N LEU A 31 -10.87 19.69 1.96
CA LEU A 31 -11.14 20.51 3.15
C LEU A 31 -10.28 20.09 4.33
N LEU A 32 -10.11 18.78 4.53
CA LEU A 32 -9.28 18.24 5.61
C LEU A 32 -7.80 18.59 5.41
N PHE A 33 -7.29 18.53 4.19
CA PHE A 33 -5.91 18.95 3.88
C PHE A 33 -5.73 20.45 3.64
N ALA A 34 -6.79 21.26 3.59
CA ALA A 34 -6.69 22.71 3.48
C ALA A 34 -6.05 23.36 4.72
N PHE A 35 -6.07 22.66 5.86
CA PHE A 35 -5.40 23.09 7.10
C PHE A 35 -3.89 22.88 7.07
N VAL A 36 -3.34 22.16 6.07
CA VAL A 36 -1.89 22.02 5.91
C VAL A 36 -1.33 23.33 5.34
N PRO A 37 -0.39 23.98 6.04
CA PRO A 37 0.17 25.26 5.60
C PRO A 37 0.95 25.11 4.28
N PRO A 38 1.06 26.18 3.49
CA PRO A 38 1.76 26.14 2.21
C PRO A 38 3.26 25.84 2.40
N TYR A 39 3.82 25.05 1.48
CA TYR A 39 5.22 24.61 1.48
C TYR A 39 6.27 25.74 1.41
N GLN A 40 5.84 26.97 1.10
CA GLN A 40 6.69 28.15 0.99
C GLN A 40 7.14 28.67 2.36
N ILE A 41 6.45 28.29 3.44
CA ILE A 41 6.77 28.72 4.80
C ILE A 41 7.82 27.78 5.41
N ALA A 42 8.88 28.35 6.00
CA ALA A 42 9.92 27.62 6.74
C ALA A 42 10.51 26.40 5.97
N HIS A 43 10.83 26.60 4.68
CA HIS A 43 11.35 25.57 3.78
C HIS A 43 10.50 24.29 3.72
N GLY A 44 9.19 24.39 3.99
CA GLY A 44 8.26 23.27 3.92
C GLY A 44 8.24 22.36 5.15
N TRP A 45 9.06 22.62 6.18
CA TRP A 45 9.10 21.80 7.39
C TRP A 45 7.77 21.78 8.14
N ILE A 46 7.10 22.93 8.25
CA ILE A 46 5.81 23.03 8.94
C ILE A 46 4.76 22.22 8.17
N ALA A 47 4.73 22.34 6.84
CA ALA A 47 3.83 21.56 5.99
C ALA A 47 4.06 20.04 6.15
N PHE A 48 5.32 19.63 6.26
CA PHE A 48 5.71 18.23 6.48
C PHE A 48 5.26 17.69 7.84
N ILE A 49 5.50 18.42 8.94
CA ILE A 49 5.07 17.97 10.27
C ILE A 49 3.54 17.95 10.38
N CYS A 50 2.86 18.97 9.86
CA CYS A 50 1.39 18.99 9.84
C CYS A 50 0.82 17.81 9.04
N SER A 51 1.40 17.47 7.88
CA SER A 51 0.92 16.35 7.09
C SER A 51 1.15 15.00 7.79
N LEU A 52 2.28 14.81 8.47
CA LEU A 52 2.52 13.62 9.30
C LEU A 52 1.48 13.46 10.40
N ILE A 53 1.12 14.54 11.10
CA ILE A 53 0.08 14.51 12.14
C ILE A 53 -1.28 14.13 11.54
N PHE A 54 -1.64 14.72 10.39
CA PHE A 54 -2.88 14.41 9.71
C PHE A 54 -2.96 12.95 9.25
N ILE A 55 -1.89 12.44 8.62
CA ILE A 55 -1.82 11.05 8.17
C ILE A 55 -1.90 10.09 9.36
N SER A 56 -1.23 10.41 10.48
CA SER A 56 -1.32 9.64 11.72
C SER A 56 -2.75 9.61 12.28
N GLY A 57 -3.44 10.75 12.29
CA GLY A 57 -4.85 10.83 12.71
C GLY A 57 -5.78 10.02 11.81
N ILE A 58 -5.61 10.08 10.50
CA ILE A 58 -6.38 9.28 9.54
C ILE A 58 -6.10 7.79 9.74
N ALA A 59 -4.83 7.40 9.92
CA ALA A 59 -4.46 6.01 10.18
C ALA A 59 -5.15 5.47 11.44
N TYR A 60 -5.20 6.26 12.52
CA TYR A 60 -5.93 5.88 13.74
C TYR A 60 -7.44 5.69 13.50
N VAL A 61 -8.08 6.59 12.74
CA VAL A 61 -9.50 6.44 12.41
C VAL A 61 -9.74 5.18 11.56
N VAL A 62 -8.88 4.91 10.58
CA VAL A 62 -8.99 3.72 9.71
C VAL A 62 -8.82 2.43 10.51
N THR A 63 -7.91 2.36 11.47
CA THR A 63 -7.76 1.17 12.32
C THR A 63 -9.00 0.95 13.19
N LYS A 64 -9.59 2.01 13.75
CA LYS A 64 -10.86 1.90 14.50
C LYS A 64 -12.03 1.45 13.65
N ILE A 65 -12.13 1.94 12.40
CA ILE A 65 -13.15 1.47 11.46
C ILE A 65 -12.91 -0.01 11.13
N THR A 66 -11.65 -0.43 10.98
CA THR A 66 -11.29 -1.83 10.71
C THR A 66 -11.71 -2.75 11.84
N ASP A 67 -11.50 -2.34 13.10
CA ASP A 67 -11.97 -3.09 14.28
C ASP A 67 -13.50 -3.24 14.28
N LEU A 68 -14.25 -2.18 13.91
CA LEU A 68 -15.71 -2.22 13.80
C LEU A 68 -16.18 -3.14 12.67
N ILE A 69 -15.55 -3.05 11.49
CA ILE A 69 -15.85 -3.94 10.35
C ILE A 69 -15.57 -5.39 10.74
N SER A 70 -14.48 -5.65 11.45
CA SER A 70 -14.14 -6.97 11.95
C SER A 70 -15.23 -7.53 12.88
N CYS A 71 -15.73 -6.74 13.82
CA CYS A 71 -16.82 -7.15 14.72
C CYS A 71 -18.12 -7.49 13.97
N VAL A 72 -18.45 -6.76 12.90
CA VAL A 72 -19.69 -6.98 12.13
C VAL A 72 -19.57 -8.15 11.14
N THR A 73 -18.41 -8.30 10.51
CA THR A 73 -18.18 -9.31 9.47
C THR A 73 -17.67 -10.64 10.01
N GLY A 74 -17.17 -10.67 11.25
CA GLY A 74 -16.50 -11.84 11.84
C GLY A 74 -15.11 -12.11 11.24
N ILE A 75 -14.61 -11.28 10.34
CA ILE A 75 -13.29 -11.42 9.73
C ILE A 75 -12.24 -10.89 10.71
N ASN A 76 -11.17 -11.65 10.93
CA ASN A 76 -10.09 -11.26 11.83
C ASN A 76 -9.45 -9.92 11.37
N PRO A 77 -9.24 -8.94 12.26
CA PRO A 77 -8.71 -7.62 11.89
C PRO A 77 -7.32 -7.69 11.25
N TYR A 78 -6.51 -8.71 11.58
CA TYR A 78 -5.21 -8.94 10.94
C TYR A 78 -5.35 -9.20 9.44
N VAL A 79 -6.38 -9.94 9.02
CA VAL A 79 -6.65 -10.23 7.60
C VAL A 79 -6.96 -8.95 6.84
N ILE A 80 -7.80 -8.08 7.41
CA ILE A 80 -8.14 -6.79 6.80
C ILE A 80 -6.89 -5.90 6.73
N ALA A 81 -6.02 -5.94 7.75
CA ALA A 81 -4.81 -5.15 7.81
C ALA A 81 -3.80 -5.51 6.70
N PHE A 82 -3.42 -6.78 6.55
CA PHE A 82 -2.44 -7.17 5.52
C PHE A 82 -3.01 -7.23 4.09
N THR A 83 -4.32 -7.07 3.91
CA THR A 83 -4.98 -7.00 2.59
C THR A 83 -5.35 -5.57 2.21
N ALA A 84 -6.44 -5.05 2.77
CA ALA A 84 -7.03 -3.77 2.40
C ALA A 84 -6.17 -2.59 2.84
N LEU A 85 -5.69 -2.59 4.09
CA LEU A 85 -4.85 -1.48 4.58
C LEU A 85 -3.48 -1.47 3.90
N ALA A 86 -2.82 -2.64 3.83
CA ALA A 86 -1.51 -2.76 3.19
C ALA A 86 -1.54 -2.45 1.68
N SER A 87 -2.59 -2.87 0.95
CA SER A 87 -2.75 -2.49 -0.46
C SER A 87 -3.05 -1.00 -0.61
N GLY A 88 -3.84 -0.42 0.30
CA GLY A 88 -4.19 1.00 0.29
C GLY A 88 -3.00 1.94 0.48
N THR A 89 -1.96 1.54 1.20
CA THR A 89 -0.71 2.31 1.32
C THR A 89 0.22 2.11 0.13
N SER A 90 0.25 0.89 -0.45
CA SER A 90 1.18 0.55 -1.54
C SER A 90 0.74 1.07 -2.92
N TRP A 91 -0.57 1.21 -3.16
CA TRP A 91 -1.10 1.76 -4.42
C TRP A 91 -0.66 3.21 -4.73
N PRO A 92 -0.76 4.18 -3.80
CA PRO A 92 -0.28 5.54 -4.07
C PRO A 92 1.24 5.55 -4.31
N ASP A 93 2.02 4.74 -3.60
CA ASP A 93 3.46 4.59 -3.81
C ASP A 93 3.79 4.03 -5.19
N LEU A 94 3.02 3.04 -5.66
CA LEU A 94 3.12 2.50 -7.01
C LEU A 94 2.86 3.58 -8.06
N VAL A 95 1.80 4.37 -7.89
CA VAL A 95 1.44 5.45 -8.81
C VAL A 95 2.51 6.55 -8.81
N ALA A 96 3.01 6.96 -7.64
CA ALA A 96 4.06 7.95 -7.52
C ALA A 96 5.36 7.48 -8.21
N SER A 97 5.76 6.23 -7.97
CA SER A 97 6.96 5.63 -8.56
C SER A 97 6.82 5.47 -10.08
N LYS A 98 5.64 5.08 -10.56
CA LYS A 98 5.35 5.01 -12.00
C LYS A 98 5.44 6.39 -12.65
N ILE A 99 4.82 7.41 -12.07
CA ILE A 99 4.87 8.79 -12.59
C ILE A 99 6.31 9.30 -12.60
N ALA A 100 7.10 8.99 -11.57
CA ALA A 100 8.51 9.36 -11.51
C ALA A 100 9.33 8.66 -12.62
N ALA A 101 9.10 7.36 -12.85
CA ALA A 101 9.75 6.59 -13.90
C ALA A 101 9.37 7.08 -15.31
N ASP A 102 8.10 7.44 -15.55
CA ASP A 102 7.63 7.95 -16.84
C ASP A 102 8.21 9.34 -17.17
N ARG A 103 8.53 10.14 -16.14
CA ARG A 103 8.98 11.54 -16.30
C ARG A 103 10.50 11.71 -16.29
N GLN A 104 11.25 10.75 -15.75
CA GLN A 104 12.70 10.86 -15.59
C GLN A 104 13.43 9.84 -16.46
N LEU A 105 14.52 10.28 -17.10
CA LEU A 105 15.34 9.42 -17.96
C LEU A 105 16.01 8.26 -17.21
N THR A 106 16.41 8.48 -15.95
CA THR A 106 17.18 7.50 -15.16
C THR A 106 16.36 6.72 -14.15
N ALA A 107 15.06 7.00 -14.00
CA ALA A 107 14.15 6.37 -13.03
C ALA A 107 14.66 6.33 -11.56
N ASP A 108 15.74 7.06 -11.22
CA ASP A 108 16.38 7.02 -9.90
C ASP A 108 15.40 7.40 -8.78
N SER A 109 14.52 8.37 -9.05
CA SER A 109 13.52 8.79 -8.05
C SER A 109 12.48 7.71 -7.77
N ALA A 110 12.16 6.85 -8.73
CA ALA A 110 11.26 5.73 -8.52
C ALA A 110 11.90 4.66 -7.62
N ILE A 111 13.18 4.36 -7.85
CA ILE A 111 13.96 3.42 -7.03
C ILE A 111 14.11 3.95 -5.60
N ALA A 112 14.44 5.24 -5.46
CA ALA A 112 14.55 5.90 -4.16
C ALA A 112 13.23 5.86 -3.38
N ASN A 113 12.10 6.11 -4.04
CA ASN A 113 10.78 6.08 -3.40
C ASN A 113 10.43 4.68 -2.88
N ILE A 114 10.57 3.64 -3.72
CA ILE A 114 10.24 2.25 -3.35
C ILE A 114 11.13 1.77 -2.20
N THR A 115 12.43 2.06 -2.28
CA THR A 115 13.39 1.62 -1.25
C THR A 115 13.16 2.33 0.08
N CYS A 116 12.91 3.64 0.04
CA CYS A 116 12.65 4.44 1.24
C CYS A 116 11.32 4.05 1.90
N SER A 117 10.23 3.91 1.12
CA SER A 117 8.92 3.52 1.66
C SER A 117 8.97 2.17 2.38
N ASN A 118 9.60 1.15 1.78
CA ASN A 118 9.76 -0.16 2.42
C ASN A 118 10.63 -0.09 3.68
N SER A 119 11.72 0.69 3.65
CA SER A 119 12.58 0.87 4.81
C SER A 119 11.84 1.54 5.96
N VAL A 120 11.05 2.59 5.69
CA VAL A 120 10.21 3.25 6.69
C VAL A 120 9.17 2.29 7.26
N ASN A 121 8.49 1.50 6.43
CA ASN A 121 7.48 0.54 6.90
C ASN A 121 8.06 -0.51 7.86
N ILE A 122 9.26 -1.02 7.57
CA ILE A 122 9.90 -2.06 8.40
C ILE A 122 10.51 -1.42 9.66
N TYR A 123 11.39 -0.43 9.50
CA TYR A 123 12.15 0.12 10.62
C TYR A 123 11.30 1.01 11.51
N ILE A 124 10.53 1.92 10.91
CA ILE A 124 9.71 2.88 11.66
C ILE A 124 8.34 2.27 11.95
N GLY A 125 7.70 1.63 10.97
CA GLY A 125 6.35 1.09 11.12
C GLY A 125 6.27 -0.10 12.08
N ILE A 126 7.22 -1.04 12.03
CA ILE A 126 7.24 -2.22 12.91
C ILE A 126 8.28 -2.07 14.04
N GLY A 127 9.49 -1.63 13.70
CA GLY A 127 10.62 -1.58 14.63
C GLY A 127 10.41 -0.60 15.79
N VAL A 128 9.95 0.63 15.53
CA VAL A 128 9.77 1.64 16.58
C VAL A 128 8.65 1.27 17.56
N PRO A 129 7.43 0.88 17.13
CA PRO A 129 6.39 0.43 18.07
C PRO A 129 6.83 -0.75 18.94
N TRP A 130 7.53 -1.72 18.35
CA TRP A 130 8.04 -2.88 19.10
C TRP A 130 9.10 -2.49 20.13
N LEU A 131 10.00 -1.56 19.79
CA LEU A 131 10.99 -1.01 20.71
C LEU A 131 10.31 -0.28 21.88
N ILE A 132 9.32 0.56 21.59
CA ILE A 132 8.58 1.31 22.60
C ILE A 132 7.87 0.35 23.56
N ASP A 133 7.17 -0.67 23.03
CA ASP A 133 6.42 -1.63 23.84
C ASP A 133 7.34 -2.52 24.69
N THR A 134 8.48 -2.93 24.13
CA THR A 134 9.50 -3.69 24.87
C THR A 134 10.10 -2.88 26.01
N LEU A 135 10.45 -1.61 25.74
CA LEU A 135 11.01 -0.72 26.75
C LEU A 135 9.98 -0.40 27.85
N TYR A 136 8.73 -0.17 27.46
CA TYR A 136 7.63 0.08 28.40
C TYR A 136 7.38 -1.14 29.30
N ASN A 137 7.32 -2.35 28.74
CA ASN A 137 7.14 -3.58 29.52
C ASN A 137 8.31 -3.85 30.48
N TYR A 138 9.53 -3.58 30.03
CA TYR A 138 10.71 -3.69 30.87
C TYR A 138 10.67 -2.72 32.05
N ILE A 139 10.34 -1.45 31.82
CA ILE A 139 10.30 -0.42 32.87
C ILE A 139 9.11 -0.61 33.82
N ALA A 140 7.90 -0.87 33.29
CA ALA A 140 6.68 -0.92 34.09
C ALA A 140 6.49 -2.26 34.82
N TYR A 141 6.89 -3.37 34.20
CA TYR A 141 6.57 -4.72 34.69
C TYR A 141 7.81 -5.58 34.99
N ASN A 142 9.04 -5.09 34.73
CA ASN A 142 10.29 -5.85 34.89
C ASN A 142 10.26 -7.23 34.21
N LYS A 143 9.52 -7.35 33.11
CA LYS A 143 9.36 -8.59 32.34
C LYS A 143 9.72 -8.34 30.88
N PRO A 144 10.37 -9.31 30.21
CA PRO A 144 10.54 -9.23 28.76
C PRO A 144 9.17 -9.34 28.08
N LEU A 145 8.98 -8.60 26.99
CA LEU A 145 7.79 -8.69 26.17
C LEU A 145 7.67 -10.12 25.60
N ARG A 146 6.58 -10.81 25.93
CA ARG A 146 6.23 -12.12 25.39
C ARG A 146 4.97 -12.01 24.56
N ILE A 147 5.05 -12.51 23.33
CA ILE A 147 3.92 -12.55 22.40
C ILE A 147 3.43 -14.00 22.41
N ASP A 148 2.33 -14.25 23.12
CA ASP A 148 1.88 -15.62 23.39
C ASP A 148 1.33 -16.35 22.16
N ASN A 149 0.98 -15.63 21.07
CA ASN A 149 0.37 -16.21 19.86
C ASN A 149 1.02 -15.70 18.55
N ALA A 150 2.28 -16.04 18.32
CA ALA A 150 3.02 -15.64 17.11
C ALA A 150 2.92 -16.64 15.94
N GLU A 151 2.25 -17.79 16.10
CA GLU A 151 2.23 -18.85 15.08
C GLU A 151 1.61 -18.41 13.74
N GLY A 152 0.51 -17.65 13.79
CA GLY A 152 -0.14 -17.14 12.57
C GLY A 152 0.75 -16.14 11.80
N LEU A 153 1.51 -15.33 12.54
CA LEU A 153 2.46 -14.38 11.96
C LEU A 153 3.65 -15.11 11.34
N SER A 154 4.22 -16.09 12.04
CA SER A 154 5.35 -16.89 11.53
C SER A 154 5.00 -17.63 10.24
N PHE A 155 3.81 -18.25 10.18
CA PHE A 155 3.33 -18.90 8.97
C PHE A 155 3.17 -17.90 7.80
N SER A 156 2.52 -16.76 8.05
CA SER A 156 2.32 -15.73 7.03
C SER A 156 3.66 -15.20 6.49
N LEU A 157 4.66 -15.03 7.36
CA LEU A 157 6.02 -14.65 6.97
C LEU A 157 6.69 -15.73 6.10
N LEU A 158 6.56 -17.01 6.45
CA LEU A 158 7.11 -18.11 5.65
C LEU A 158 6.48 -18.16 4.25
N VAL A 159 5.16 -17.98 4.15
CA VAL A 159 4.47 -17.91 2.86
C VAL A 159 4.93 -16.69 2.06
N PHE A 160 5.07 -15.53 2.71
CA PHE A 160 5.59 -14.31 2.09
C PHE A 160 7.01 -14.48 1.54
N PHE A 161 7.93 -15.06 2.32
CA PHE A 161 9.29 -15.34 1.84
C PHE A 161 9.30 -16.35 0.69
N SER A 162 8.52 -17.42 0.80
CA SER A 162 8.43 -18.44 -0.26
C SER A 162 7.91 -17.85 -1.58
N THR A 163 6.85 -17.07 -1.52
CA THR A 163 6.27 -16.38 -2.69
C THR A 163 7.19 -15.28 -3.23
N SER A 164 7.93 -14.57 -2.38
CA SER A 164 8.92 -13.57 -2.78
C SER A 164 10.12 -14.20 -3.49
N VAL A 165 10.62 -15.34 -3.00
CA VAL A 165 11.69 -16.09 -3.67
C VAL A 165 11.23 -16.57 -5.04
N ALA A 166 10.00 -17.09 -5.15
CA ALA A 166 9.43 -17.46 -6.45
C ALA A 166 9.31 -16.25 -7.40
N CYS A 167 8.86 -15.10 -6.89
CA CYS A 167 8.77 -13.86 -7.65
C CYS A 167 10.13 -13.42 -8.20
N ILE A 168 11.15 -13.34 -7.32
CA ILE A 168 12.52 -12.98 -7.70
C ILE A 168 13.09 -14.00 -8.70
N GLY A 169 12.86 -15.30 -8.48
CA GLY A 169 13.28 -16.36 -9.40
C GLY A 169 12.73 -16.17 -10.81
N VAL A 170 11.44 -15.82 -10.94
CA VAL A 170 10.82 -15.51 -12.24
C VAL A 170 11.41 -14.24 -12.87
N LEU A 171 11.68 -13.20 -12.09
CA LEU A 171 12.31 -11.98 -12.60
C LEU A 171 13.72 -12.23 -13.13
N VAL A 172 14.53 -12.99 -12.38
CA VAL A 172 15.88 -13.38 -12.80
C VAL A 172 15.83 -14.28 -14.04
N PHE A 173 14.91 -15.25 -14.08
CA PHE A 173 14.73 -16.10 -15.25
C PHE A 173 14.35 -15.31 -16.51
N ARG A 174 13.44 -14.34 -16.40
CA ARG A 174 13.09 -13.44 -17.51
C ARG A 174 14.25 -12.57 -17.94
N ARG A 175 15.07 -12.09 -17.00
CA ARG A 175 16.26 -11.30 -17.32
C ARG A 175 17.23 -12.11 -18.18
N LEU A 176 17.42 -13.39 -17.88
CA LEU A 176 18.32 -14.27 -18.62
C LEU A 176 17.77 -14.69 -19.99
N THR A 177 16.46 -14.85 -20.13
CA THR A 177 15.84 -15.36 -21.37
C THR A 177 15.40 -14.25 -22.34
N ILE A 178 14.81 -13.17 -21.83
CA ILE A 178 14.20 -12.09 -22.62
C ILE A 178 15.05 -10.82 -22.58
N GLY A 179 15.97 -10.69 -21.61
CA GLY A 179 16.76 -9.47 -21.40
C GLY A 179 15.97 -8.33 -20.73
N ALA A 180 14.74 -8.58 -20.30
CA ALA A 180 13.87 -7.60 -19.64
C ALA A 180 13.17 -8.21 -18.42
N GLU A 181 13.25 -7.52 -17.28
CA GLU A 181 12.71 -8.02 -16.00
C GLU A 181 11.19 -7.91 -15.92
N LEU A 182 10.62 -6.73 -16.22
CA LEU A 182 9.17 -6.51 -16.30
C LEU A 182 8.67 -6.19 -17.72
N GLY A 183 9.56 -5.80 -18.64
CA GLY A 183 9.25 -5.46 -20.03
C GLY A 183 9.36 -6.62 -21.03
N GLY A 184 9.55 -6.29 -22.31
CA GLY A 184 9.65 -7.27 -23.40
C GLY A 184 8.32 -7.48 -24.14
N PRO A 185 8.15 -8.61 -24.85
CA PRO A 185 6.96 -8.87 -25.66
C PRO A 185 5.69 -8.85 -24.78
N ARG A 186 4.65 -8.16 -25.25
CA ARG A 186 3.43 -7.90 -24.46
C ARG A 186 2.81 -9.17 -23.88
N VAL A 187 2.80 -10.27 -24.63
CA VAL A 187 2.23 -11.55 -24.17
C VAL A 187 2.93 -12.05 -22.90
N TRP A 188 4.26 -12.08 -22.89
CA TRP A 188 5.04 -12.54 -21.74
C TRP A 188 4.94 -11.59 -20.54
N ALA A 189 4.81 -10.28 -20.78
CA ALA A 189 4.55 -9.31 -19.72
C ALA A 189 3.19 -9.54 -19.03
N TRP A 190 2.13 -9.84 -19.80
CA TRP A 190 0.81 -10.15 -19.23
C TRP A 190 0.80 -11.47 -18.47
N VAL A 191 1.42 -12.52 -19.01
CA VAL A 191 1.50 -13.84 -18.35
C VAL A 191 2.21 -13.72 -16.99
N THR A 192 3.32 -13.01 -16.95
CA THR A 192 4.11 -12.82 -15.72
C THR A 192 3.41 -11.92 -14.71
N CYS A 193 2.68 -10.90 -15.17
CA CYS A 193 1.82 -10.07 -14.33
C CYS A 193 0.69 -10.91 -13.68
N ILE A 194 0.00 -11.74 -14.47
CA ILE A 194 -1.04 -12.65 -13.94
C ILE A 194 -0.45 -13.60 -12.90
N PHE A 195 0.74 -14.17 -13.17
CA PHE A 195 1.43 -15.03 -12.22
C PHE A 195 1.75 -14.31 -10.90
N PHE A 196 2.23 -13.06 -10.93
CA PHE A 196 2.48 -12.28 -9.71
C PHE A 196 1.20 -11.98 -8.93
N MET A 197 0.10 -11.67 -9.63
CA MET A 197 -1.21 -11.52 -8.98
C MET A 197 -1.69 -12.82 -8.34
N LEU A 198 -1.42 -13.97 -8.96
CA LEU A 198 -1.71 -15.28 -8.38
C LEU A 198 -0.86 -15.57 -7.14
N LEU A 199 0.44 -15.25 -7.16
CA LEU A 199 1.30 -15.38 -5.97
C LEU A 199 0.80 -14.53 -4.81
N TRP A 200 0.36 -13.30 -5.08
CA TRP A 200 -0.24 -12.43 -4.08
C TRP A 200 -1.56 -13.01 -3.53
N LEU A 201 -2.43 -13.52 -4.40
CA LEU A 201 -3.66 -14.20 -3.97
C LEU A 201 -3.37 -15.44 -3.11
N ILE A 202 -2.37 -16.25 -3.48
CA ILE A 202 -1.93 -17.41 -2.70
C ILE A 202 -1.49 -16.96 -1.30
N PHE A 203 -0.65 -15.92 -1.22
CA PHE A 203 -0.23 -15.34 0.05
C PHE A 203 -1.43 -14.90 0.90
N VAL A 204 -2.37 -14.15 0.32
CA VAL A 204 -3.55 -13.63 1.03
C VAL A 204 -4.45 -14.77 1.51
N VAL A 205 -4.75 -15.74 0.65
CA VAL A 205 -5.65 -16.86 0.98
C VAL A 205 -5.04 -17.74 2.06
N LEU A 206 -3.79 -18.17 1.89
CA LEU A 206 -3.13 -19.04 2.88
C LEU A 206 -2.97 -18.33 4.24
N SER A 207 -2.56 -17.06 4.23
CA SER A 207 -2.42 -16.29 5.48
C SER A 207 -3.77 -16.06 6.15
N SER A 208 -4.82 -15.79 5.38
CA SER A 208 -6.19 -15.63 5.90
C SER A 208 -6.71 -16.92 6.53
N LEU A 209 -6.57 -18.06 5.83
CA LEU A 209 -7.01 -19.37 6.34
C LEU A 209 -6.31 -19.74 7.65
N ARG A 210 -5.00 -19.47 7.76
CA ARG A 210 -4.24 -19.73 8.99
C ARG A 210 -4.68 -18.82 10.13
N VAL A 211 -4.84 -17.53 9.87
CA VAL A 211 -5.26 -16.54 10.88
C VAL A 211 -6.71 -16.78 11.34
N SER A 212 -7.55 -17.36 10.47
CA SER A 212 -8.90 -17.82 10.82
C SER A 212 -8.94 -19.19 11.53
N GLY A 213 -7.80 -19.88 11.68
CA GLY A 213 -7.71 -21.16 12.37
C GLY A 213 -8.27 -22.36 11.58
N ILE A 214 -8.40 -22.24 10.26
CA ILE A 214 -8.91 -23.30 9.38
C ILE A 214 -7.80 -24.30 9.02
N ILE A 215 -6.55 -23.84 8.94
CA ILE A 215 -5.35 -24.63 8.63
C ILE A 215 -4.23 -24.38 9.63
#